data_AF-A0A9D2AAS5-F1
#
_entry.id   AF-A0A9D2AAS5-F1
#
_cell.length_a   1.000
_cell.length_b   1.000
_cell.length_c   1.000
_cell.angle_alpha   90.00
_cell.angle_beta   90.00
_cell.angle_gamma   90.00
#
_symmetry.space_group_name_H-M   'P 1'
#
loop_
_entity.id
_entity.type
_entity.pdbx_description
1 polymer ?
#
loop_
_entity_poly.entity_id
_entity_poly.type
_entity_poly.pdbx_seq_one_letter_code
_entity_poly.pdbx_strand_id
1 'polypeptide(L)'
;TLSGGDITHAIPDNTGYITEGQLFLRKDTEIGKVIVDPFRSLSRLKQLVIGKRTRKDHAQVMNAAVRLYADAANARTKLENGFELTDYDRRTLEFAKDYSRDLLAIDVNMDMERMLDKAWELFGKYFNRSELGIKEEIVNEYGKDIK
;
A
#
# COMPACT_ATOMS: atom_id res chain seq x y z
N THR A 1 4.67 9.11 22.11
CA THR A 1 4.21 7.84 21.51
C THR A 1 2.79 7.57 21.98
N LEU A 2 1.96 6.95 21.14
CA LEU A 2 0.59 6.55 21.53
C LEU A 2 0.67 5.57 22.71
N SER A 3 -0.02 5.86 23.82
CA SER A 3 -0.20 4.88 24.88
C SER A 3 -1.18 3.81 24.39
N GLY A 4 -0.75 2.55 24.28
CA GLY A 4 -1.60 1.43 23.86
C GLY A 4 -2.09 1.43 22.42
N GLY A 5 -1.67 2.37 21.57
CA GLY A 5 -2.13 2.47 20.17
C GLY A 5 -3.54 3.02 19.99
N ASP A 6 -4.13 3.62 21.02
CA ASP A 6 -5.48 4.20 20.97
C ASP A 6 -5.48 5.56 20.26
N ILE A 7 -6.08 5.58 19.06
CA ILE A 7 -6.20 6.78 18.22
C ILE A 7 -7.29 7.75 18.69
N THR A 8 -8.20 7.31 19.56
CA THR A 8 -9.29 8.15 20.11
C THR A 8 -8.84 8.95 21.33
N HIS A 9 -7.60 8.73 21.78
CA HIS A 9 -6.99 9.53 22.82
C HIS A 9 -6.84 11.00 22.37
N ALA A 10 -7.03 11.94 23.30
CA ALA A 10 -7.11 13.37 23.00
C ALA A 10 -5.87 13.97 22.30
N ILE A 11 -4.68 13.36 22.49
CA ILE A 11 -3.43 13.86 21.89
C ILE A 11 -3.34 13.56 20.38
N PRO A 12 -3.46 12.29 19.92
CA PRO A 12 -3.55 11.98 18.50
C PRO A 12 -4.67 12.72 17.77
N ASP A 13 -5.83 12.86 18.41
CA ASP A 13 -7.00 13.52 17.84
C ASP A 13 -6.72 15.00 17.55
N ASN A 14 -6.32 15.77 18.56
CA ASN A 14 -5.97 17.18 18.39
C ASN A 14 -4.80 17.41 17.43
N THR A 15 -3.82 16.50 17.41
CA THR A 15 -2.68 16.60 16.49
C THR A 15 -3.12 16.36 15.04
N GLY A 16 -4.00 15.39 14.79
CA GLY A 16 -4.58 15.13 13.48
C GLY A 16 -5.53 16.23 12.98
N TYR A 17 -6.14 16.99 13.90
CA TYR A 17 -6.92 18.18 13.57
C TYR A 17 -6.05 19.36 13.13
N ILE A 18 -4.86 19.53 13.72
CA ILE A 18 -3.98 20.67 13.43
C ILE A 18 -3.10 20.41 12.20
N THR A 19 -2.58 19.19 12.05
CA THR A 19 -1.62 18.85 11.01
C THR A 19 -2.29 18.33 9.74
N GLU A 20 -1.62 18.46 8.60
CA GLU A 20 -2.13 18.05 7.29
C GLU A 20 -1.99 16.54 7.01
N GLY A 21 -1.68 15.74 8.03
CA GLY A 21 -1.51 14.31 7.90
C GLY A 21 -0.73 13.68 9.05
N GLN A 22 -0.78 12.35 9.12
CA GLN A 22 -0.02 11.57 10.08
C GLN A 22 0.54 10.31 9.44
N LEU A 23 1.65 9.83 10.00
CA LEU A 23 2.17 8.50 9.74
C LEU A 23 1.90 7.62 10.95
N PHE A 24 1.10 6.57 10.75
CA PHE A 24 0.83 5.57 11.76
C PHE A 24 1.79 4.41 11.57
N LEU A 25 2.60 4.13 12.58
CA LEU A 25 3.54 3.00 12.55
C LEU A 25 2.94 1.82 13.29
N ARG A 26 3.03 0.64 12.68
CA ARG A 26 2.65 -0.63 13.33
C ARG A 26 3.69 -1.71 13.08
N LYS A 27 3.77 -2.68 13.97
CA LYS A 27 4.50 -3.91 13.71
C LYS A 27 3.67 -4.79 12.78
N ASP A 28 4.26 -5.24 11.68
CA ASP A 28 3.68 -6.24 10.82
C ASP A 28 4.13 -7.63 11.27
N THR A 29 3.16 -8.48 11.60
CA THR A 29 3.41 -9.80 12.19
C THR A 29 3.95 -10.80 11.18
N GLU A 30 3.71 -10.61 9.89
CA GLU A 30 4.13 -11.56 8.86
C GLU A 30 5.57 -11.40 8.43
N ILE A 31 6.03 -10.17 8.35
CA ILE A 31 7.41 -9.86 7.97
C ILE A 31 8.29 -9.53 9.17
N GLY A 32 7.69 -9.37 10.36
CA GLY A 32 8.40 -9.08 11.61
C GLY A 32 8.99 -7.66 11.70
N LYS A 33 8.65 -6.77 10.77
CA LYS A 33 9.18 -5.40 10.67
C LYS A 33 8.17 -4.35 11.13
N VAL A 34 8.66 -3.14 11.42
CA VAL A 34 7.80 -1.97 11.58
C VAL A 34 7.52 -1.38 10.21
N ILE A 35 6.24 -1.15 9.93
CA ILE A 35 5.78 -0.57 8.67
C ILE A 35 4.98 0.71 8.91
N VAL A 36 4.90 1.55 7.89
CA VAL A 36 3.88 2.60 7.80
C VAL A 36 2.55 1.94 7.43
N ASP A 37 1.53 2.12 8.26
CA ASP A 37 0.17 1.61 8.00
C ASP A 37 -0.51 2.47 6.92
N PRO A 38 -0.77 1.94 5.71
CA PRO A 38 -1.32 2.72 4.62
C PRO A 38 -2.80 3.08 4.80
N PHE A 39 -3.53 2.40 5.70
CA PHE A 39 -4.95 2.65 5.94
C PHE A 39 -5.18 3.74 7.00
N ARG A 40 -4.28 3.82 7.99
CA ARG A 40 -4.36 4.79 9.08
C ARG A 40 -3.52 6.05 8.85
N SER A 41 -2.55 5.98 7.94
CA SER A 41 -1.72 7.12 7.57
C SER A 41 -2.38 7.97 6.49
N LEU A 42 -2.15 9.28 6.53
CA LEU A 42 -2.72 10.21 5.56
C LEU A 42 -1.76 11.37 5.31
N SER A 43 -1.75 11.86 4.07
CA SER A 43 -1.25 13.19 3.73
C SER A 43 -2.29 13.91 2.88
N ARG A 44 -2.78 15.05 3.36
CA ARG A 44 -3.77 15.90 2.67
C ARG A 44 -3.12 16.67 1.51
N LEU A 45 -1.83 16.97 1.61
CA LEU A 45 -1.09 17.75 0.61
C LEU A 45 -0.57 16.91 -0.56
N LYS A 46 -0.74 15.57 -0.54
CA LYS A 46 -0.21 14.67 -1.59
C LYS A 46 -0.64 15.06 -3.01
N GLN A 47 -1.85 15.58 -3.18
CA GLN A 47 -2.40 16.01 -4.47
C GLN A 47 -1.63 17.18 -5.11
N LEU A 48 -0.84 17.92 -4.32
CA LEU A 48 0.00 19.02 -4.82
C LEU A 48 1.31 18.53 -5.42
N VAL A 49 1.72 17.29 -5.15
CA VAL A 49 3.05 16.75 -5.50
C VAL A 49 2.94 15.59 -6.50
N ILE A 50 1.96 14.69 -6.30
CA ILE A 50 1.74 13.51 -7.14
C ILE A 50 1.48 13.94 -8.60
N GLY A 51 2.23 13.35 -9.54
CA GLY A 51 2.14 13.63 -10.98
C GLY A 51 2.65 15.01 -11.43
N LYS A 52 2.99 15.92 -10.51
CA LYS A 52 3.57 17.24 -10.81
C LYS A 52 5.08 17.28 -10.59
N ARG A 53 5.53 16.71 -9.48
CA ARG A 53 6.95 16.57 -9.09
C ARG A 53 7.43 15.12 -9.13
N THR A 54 6.50 14.21 -9.39
CA THR A 54 6.74 12.76 -9.50
C THR A 54 6.15 12.27 -10.82
N ARG A 55 6.46 11.03 -11.16
CA ARG A 55 6.00 10.39 -12.40
C ARG A 55 4.47 10.38 -12.51
N LYS A 56 3.95 10.38 -13.74
CA LYS A 56 2.52 10.58 -14.03
C LYS A 56 1.60 9.43 -13.58
N ASP A 57 2.15 8.25 -13.42
CA ASP A 57 1.46 7.03 -12.96
C ASP A 57 1.31 6.96 -11.44
N HIS A 58 2.04 7.79 -10.68
CA HIS A 58 2.11 7.72 -9.22
C HIS A 58 0.73 7.64 -8.55
N ALA A 59 -0.23 8.49 -8.95
CA ALA A 59 -1.58 8.45 -8.36
C ALA A 59 -2.25 7.09 -8.54
N GLN A 60 -2.14 6.50 -9.73
CA GLN A 60 -2.81 5.24 -10.07
C GLN A 60 -2.11 4.05 -9.42
N VAL A 61 -0.77 4.04 -9.42
CA VAL A 61 0.04 3.02 -8.74
C VAL A 61 -0.24 3.00 -7.24
N MET A 62 -0.23 4.16 -6.59
CA MET A 62 -0.54 4.29 -5.16
C MET A 62 -1.96 3.76 -4.85
N ASN A 63 -2.96 4.18 -5.62
CA ASN A 63 -4.35 3.76 -5.40
C ASN A 63 -4.53 2.25 -5.62
N ALA A 64 -3.94 1.69 -6.67
CA ALA A 64 -3.99 0.26 -6.95
C ALA A 64 -3.31 -0.55 -5.85
N ALA A 65 -2.10 -0.15 -5.42
CA ALA A 65 -1.36 -0.84 -4.37
C ALA A 65 -2.14 -0.88 -3.05
N VAL A 66 -2.72 0.25 -2.62
CA VAL A 66 -3.51 0.31 -1.38
C VAL A 66 -4.80 -0.52 -1.50
N ARG A 67 -5.48 -0.50 -2.65
CA ARG A 67 -6.67 -1.32 -2.89
C ARG A 67 -6.34 -2.81 -2.83
N LEU A 68 -5.31 -3.26 -3.53
CA LEU A 68 -4.88 -4.67 -3.55
C LEU A 68 -4.40 -5.12 -2.18
N TYR A 69 -3.80 -4.22 -1.39
CA TYR A 69 -3.47 -4.48 0.01
C TYR A 69 -4.72 -4.61 0.90
N ALA A 70 -5.79 -3.86 0.61
CA ALA A 70 -7.08 -4.01 1.30
C ALA A 70 -7.76 -5.34 0.94
N ASP A 71 -7.69 -5.76 -0.32
CA ASP A 71 -8.17 -7.07 -0.76
C ASP A 71 -7.48 -8.21 0.01
N ALA A 72 -6.17 -8.08 0.26
CA ALA A 72 -5.43 -9.03 1.08
C ALA A 72 -5.90 -9.06 2.55
N ALA A 73 -6.29 -7.92 3.14
CA ALA A 73 -6.86 -7.89 4.49
C ALA A 73 -8.22 -8.64 4.54
N ASN A 74 -9.04 -8.51 3.50
CA ASN A 74 -10.27 -9.30 3.36
C ASN A 74 -9.97 -10.80 3.18
N ALA A 75 -8.99 -11.15 2.33
CA ALA A 75 -8.54 -12.53 2.14
C ALA A 75 -8.00 -13.15 3.45
N ARG A 76 -7.29 -12.36 4.27
CA ARG A 76 -6.82 -12.78 5.60
C ARG A 76 -7.98 -13.14 6.50
N THR A 77 -9.00 -12.28 6.52
CA THR A 77 -10.21 -12.50 7.32
C THR A 77 -10.93 -13.77 6.88
N LYS A 78 -11.01 -14.04 5.57
CA LYS A 78 -11.55 -15.30 5.06
C LYS A 78 -10.75 -16.50 5.57
N LEU A 79 -9.42 -16.44 5.49
CA LEU A 79 -8.52 -17.50 5.92
C LEU A 79 -8.65 -17.79 7.42
N GLU A 80 -8.68 -16.75 8.26
CA GLU A 80 -8.80 -16.86 9.72
C GLU A 80 -10.15 -17.48 10.14
N ASN A 81 -11.20 -17.24 9.37
CA ASN A 81 -12.51 -17.83 9.58
C ASN A 81 -12.67 -19.23 8.94
N GLY A 82 -11.61 -19.78 8.33
CA GLY A 82 -11.60 -21.11 7.75
C GLY A 82 -12.32 -21.25 6.41
N PHE A 83 -12.58 -20.13 5.70
CA PHE A 83 -13.13 -20.19 4.34
C PHE A 83 -12.07 -20.60 3.33
N GLU A 84 -12.49 -21.26 2.24
CA GLU A 84 -11.61 -21.55 1.12
C GLU A 84 -11.18 -20.28 0.41
N LEU A 85 -9.88 -20.19 0.12
CA LEU A 85 -9.30 -19.08 -0.62
C LEU A 85 -9.28 -19.36 -2.12
N THR A 86 -9.71 -18.36 -2.89
CA THR A 86 -9.53 -18.36 -4.34
C THR A 86 -8.05 -18.19 -4.71
N ASP A 87 -7.69 -18.44 -5.97
CA ASP A 87 -6.34 -18.14 -6.47
C ASP A 87 -5.99 -16.65 -6.29
N TYR A 88 -6.94 -15.76 -6.55
CA TYR A 88 -6.78 -14.32 -6.33
C TYR A 88 -6.54 -13.99 -4.85
N ASP A 89 -7.30 -14.58 -3.93
CA ASP A 89 -7.09 -14.39 -2.49
C ASP A 89 -5.68 -14.83 -2.06
N ARG A 90 -5.18 -15.95 -2.58
CA ARG A 90 -3.80 -16.40 -2.29
C ARG A 90 -2.75 -15.45 -2.87
N ARG A 91 -2.90 -15.01 -4.12
CA ARG A 91 -1.97 -14.06 -4.75
C ARG A 91 -1.97 -12.70 -4.05
N THR A 92 -3.12 -12.19 -3.62
CA THR A 92 -3.22 -10.94 -2.86
C THR A 92 -2.53 -11.03 -1.49
N LEU A 93 -2.65 -12.15 -0.78
CA LEU A 93 -1.92 -12.36 0.48
C LEU A 93 -0.39 -12.32 0.27
N GLU A 94 0.12 -13.01 -0.75
CA GLU A 94 1.54 -12.99 -1.07
C GLU A 94 2.01 -11.60 -1.55
N PHE A 95 1.20 -10.90 -2.35
CA PHE A 95 1.44 -9.51 -2.70
C PHE A 95 1.56 -8.63 -1.45
N ALA A 96 0.64 -8.75 -0.50
CA ALA A 96 0.63 -7.93 0.70
C ALA A 96 1.88 -8.13 1.56
N LYS A 97 2.40 -9.36 1.62
CA LYS A 97 3.66 -9.67 2.31
C LYS A 97 4.85 -8.98 1.64
N ASP A 98 5.00 -9.12 0.33
CA ASP A 98 6.10 -8.50 -0.41
C ASP A 98 5.97 -6.97 -0.44
N TYR A 99 4.76 -6.43 -0.61
CA TYR A 99 4.47 -4.99 -0.55
C TYR A 99 4.84 -4.40 0.82
N SER A 100 4.49 -5.09 1.90
CA SER A 100 4.83 -4.65 3.25
C SER A 100 6.35 -4.64 3.46
N ARG A 101 7.05 -5.67 2.97
CA ARG A 101 8.50 -5.82 3.13
C ARG A 101 9.29 -4.81 2.30
N ASP A 102 8.88 -4.62 1.05
CA ASP A 102 9.69 -3.94 0.04
C ASP A 102 9.30 -2.47 -0.14
N LEU A 103 8.11 -2.04 0.31
CA LEU A 103 7.63 -0.66 0.14
C LEU A 103 7.10 0.02 1.42
N LEU A 104 6.50 -0.72 2.37
CA LEU A 104 5.94 -0.10 3.58
C LEU A 104 6.88 -0.11 4.80
N ALA A 105 7.86 -1.01 4.82
CA ALA A 105 8.78 -1.14 5.94
C ALA A 105 9.66 0.12 6.07
N ILE A 106 9.81 0.63 7.30
CA ILE A 106 10.50 1.90 7.55
C ILE A 106 12.02 1.83 7.30
N ASP A 107 12.58 0.63 7.23
CA ASP A 107 13.99 0.37 6.94
C ASP A 107 14.28 0.29 5.43
N VAL A 108 13.26 0.45 4.59
CA VAL A 108 13.40 0.57 3.14
C VAL A 108 13.90 1.97 2.79
N ASN A 109 15.04 2.04 2.10
CA ASN A 109 15.63 3.29 1.62
C ASN A 109 15.74 3.26 0.09
N MET A 110 14.82 3.94 -0.59
CA MET A 110 14.80 4.08 -2.04
C MET A 110 14.16 5.40 -2.46
N ASP A 111 14.57 5.89 -3.63
CA ASP A 111 13.95 7.08 -4.24
C ASP A 111 12.56 6.78 -4.82
N MET A 112 11.84 7.84 -5.17
CA MET A 112 10.46 7.74 -5.64
C MET A 112 10.33 6.99 -6.97
N GLU A 113 11.27 7.13 -7.90
CA GLU A 113 11.17 6.43 -9.20
C GLU A 113 11.32 4.93 -8.99
N ARG A 114 12.30 4.53 -8.19
CA ARG A 114 12.53 3.14 -7.81
C ARG A 114 11.38 2.55 -7.00
N MET A 115 10.73 3.34 -6.13
CA MET A 115 9.51 2.89 -5.44
C MET A 115 8.37 2.57 -6.41
N LEU A 116 8.17 3.41 -7.42
CA LEU A 116 7.12 3.20 -8.41
C LEU A 116 7.44 1.99 -9.31
N ASP A 117 8.70 1.84 -9.72
CA ASP A 117 9.14 0.65 -10.46
C ASP A 117 8.97 -0.61 -9.64
N LYS A 118 9.32 -0.57 -8.35
CA LYS A 118 9.12 -1.70 -7.45
C LYS A 118 7.65 -2.08 -7.32
N ALA A 119 6.75 -1.09 -7.27
CA ALA A 119 5.31 -1.37 -7.26
C ALA A 119 4.85 -2.06 -8.56
N TRP A 120 5.34 -1.62 -9.73
CA TRP A 120 5.05 -2.29 -11.01
C TRP A 120 5.60 -3.71 -11.08
N GLU A 121 6.80 -3.96 -10.56
CA GLU A 121 7.34 -5.32 -10.45
C GLU A 121 6.42 -6.23 -9.62
N LEU A 122 5.94 -5.74 -8.48
CA LEU A 122 5.01 -6.48 -7.63
C LEU A 122 3.67 -6.70 -8.35
N PHE A 123 3.17 -5.70 -9.07
CA PHE A 123 1.97 -5.87 -9.88
C PHE A 123 2.13 -6.96 -10.95
N GLY A 124 3.21 -6.95 -11.71
CA GLY A 124 3.47 -7.97 -12.73
C GLY A 124 3.73 -9.36 -12.18
N LYS A 125 4.27 -9.44 -10.95
CA LYS A 125 4.46 -10.72 -10.26
C LYS A 125 3.15 -11.36 -9.82
N TYR A 126 2.18 -10.56 -9.36
CA TYR A 126 1.02 -11.06 -8.64
C TYR A 126 -0.32 -10.88 -9.36
N PHE A 127 -0.42 -10.00 -10.34
CA PHE A 127 -1.69 -9.62 -10.95
C PHE A 127 -1.60 -9.54 -12.47
N ASN A 128 -2.75 -9.72 -13.12
CA ASN A 128 -2.91 -9.41 -14.54
C ASN A 128 -3.42 -7.96 -14.72
N ARG A 129 -3.37 -7.47 -15.96
CA ARG A 129 -3.79 -6.10 -16.28
C ARG A 129 -5.21 -5.74 -15.82
N SER A 130 -6.15 -6.67 -16.01
CA SER A 130 -7.56 -6.47 -15.65
C SER A 130 -7.78 -6.36 -14.13
N GLU A 131 -6.92 -6.98 -13.34
CA GLU A 131 -6.99 -6.99 -11.87
C GLU A 131 -6.47 -5.69 -11.25
N LEU A 132 -5.69 -4.87 -11.97
CA LEU A 132 -5.07 -3.67 -11.40
C LEU A 132 -6.04 -2.50 -11.24
N GLY A 133 -7.00 -2.37 -12.16
CA GLY A 133 -7.90 -1.20 -12.20
C GLY A 133 -7.18 0.11 -12.53
N ILE A 134 -6.03 0.02 -13.23
CA ILE A 134 -5.25 1.15 -13.74
C ILE A 134 -5.62 1.36 -15.22
N LYS A 135 -5.62 2.60 -15.69
CA LYS A 135 -5.90 2.92 -17.10
C LYS A 135 -4.90 2.22 -18.03
N GLU A 136 -5.40 1.63 -19.12
CA GLU A 136 -4.59 0.93 -20.13
C GLU A 136 -3.42 1.77 -20.66
N GLU A 137 -3.61 3.07 -20.88
CA GLU A 137 -2.55 3.99 -21.31
C GLU A 137 -1.34 3.98 -20.36
N ILE A 138 -1.60 3.95 -19.05
CA ILE A 138 -0.56 3.91 -18.02
C ILE A 138 0.07 2.53 -17.92
N VAL A 139 -0.73 1.47 -18.00
CA VAL A 139 -0.22 0.08 -18.00
C VAL A 139 0.68 -0.17 -19.21
N ASN A 140 0.31 0.33 -20.39
CA ASN A 140 1.10 0.16 -21.61
C ASN A 140 2.45 0.88 -21.54
N GLU A 141 2.51 2.02 -20.86
CA GLU A 141 3.74 2.79 -20.76
C GLU A 141 4.70 2.27 -19.70
N TYR A 142 4.17 1.88 -18.53
CA TYR A 142 4.98 1.53 -17.35
C TYR A 142 4.92 0.04 -16.97
N GLY A 143 3.84 -0.65 -17.28
CA GLY A 143 3.58 -2.04 -16.91
C GLY A 143 4.12 -3.08 -17.90
N LYS A 144 5.35 -2.90 -18.38
CA LYS A 144 5.93 -3.67 -19.51
C LYS A 144 5.98 -5.19 -19.28
N ASP A 145 5.97 -5.63 -18.02
CA ASP A 145 6.11 -7.05 -17.65
C ASP A 145 4.81 -7.67 -17.10
N ILE A 146 3.67 -6.97 -17.18
CA ILE A 146 2.39 -7.49 -16.70
C ILE A 146 1.70 -8.30 -17.80
N LYS A 147 1.43 -9.57 -17.48
CA LYS A 147 0.70 -10.53 -18.32
C LYS A 147 -0.78 -10.16 -18.49
#